data_AF-A0A3D3V718-F1
#
_entry.id   AF-A0A3D3V718-F1
#
_cell.length_a   1.000
_cell.length_b   1.000
_cell.length_c   1.000
_cell.angle_alpha   90.00
_cell.angle_beta   90.00
_cell.angle_gamma   90.00
#
_symmetry.space_group_name_H-M   'P 1'
#
loop_
_entity.id
_entity.type
_entity.pdbx_description
1 polymer ?
#
loop_
_entity_poly.entity_id
_entity_poly.type
_entity_poly.pdbx_seq_one_letter_code
_entity_poly.pdbx_strand_id
1 'polypeptide(L)' 'MFTHGGYRDLKSFQMSTIVYDITVEFTKRYIDYKSRTRDQMD' A
#
# COMPACT_ATOMS: atom_id res chain seq x y z
N MET A 1 -25.18 -2.04 15.80
CA MET A 1 -23.91 -1.29 15.66
C MET A 1 -22.96 -2.18 14.88
N PHE A 2 -22.78 -1.92 13.59
CA PHE A 2 -22.13 -2.85 12.67
C PHE A 2 -20.66 -3.06 13.03
N THR A 3 -20.28 -4.31 13.28
CA THR A 3 -18.94 -4.77 13.68
C THR A 3 -17.97 -4.74 12.50
N HIS A 4 -17.77 -3.57 11.87
CA HIS A 4 -16.81 -3.38 10.78
C HIS A 4 -15.35 -3.39 11.24
N GLY A 5 -15.04 -3.84 12.46
CA GLY A 5 -13.68 -3.86 13.00
C GLY A 5 -12.82 -5.03 12.52
N GLY A 6 -13.42 -6.09 11.95
CA GLY A 6 -12.72 -7.35 11.69
C GLY A 6 -11.91 -7.43 10.40
N TYR A 7 -11.98 -6.43 9.50
CA TYR A 7 -11.27 -6.53 8.22
C TYR A 7 -9.75 -6.48 8.37
N ARG A 8 -9.24 -5.90 9.48
CA ARG A 8 -7.80 -5.80 9.75
C ARG A 8 -7.17 -7.15 10.11
N ASP A 9 -7.96 -8.08 10.64
CA ASP A 9 -7.52 -9.44 10.96
C ASP A 9 -7.55 -10.37 9.74
N LEU A 10 -8.18 -9.93 8.64
CA LEU A 10 -8.17 -10.70 7.40
C LEU A 10 -6.74 -10.80 6.88
N LYS A 11 -6.33 -12.03 6.56
CA LYS A 11 -5.03 -12.28 5.94
C LYS A 11 -4.85 -11.52 4.62
N SER A 12 -5.91 -11.35 3.85
CA SER A 12 -5.88 -10.53 2.63
C SER A 12 -5.54 -9.07 2.91
N PHE A 13 -6.09 -8.49 3.98
CA PHE A 13 -5.79 -7.11 4.37
C PHE A 13 -4.32 -6.98 4.80
N GLN A 14 -3.86 -7.86 5.69
CA GLN A 14 -2.46 -7.87 6.15
C GLN A 14 -1.47 -8.04 4.98
N MET A 15 -1.76 -8.95 4.05
CA MET A 15 -0.94 -9.14 2.86
C MET A 15 -0.97 -7.92 1.94
N SER A 16 -2.12 -7.29 1.76
CA SER A 16 -2.23 -6.08 0.95
C SER A 16 -1.42 -4.92 1.54
N THR A 17 -1.34 -4.80 2.87
CA THR A 17 -0.47 -3.80 3.52
C THR A 17 1.00 -4.05 3.19
N ILE A 18 1.46 -5.31 3.28
CA ILE A 18 2.84 -5.67 2.92
C ILE A 18 3.13 -5.35 1.45
N VAL A 19 2.21 -5.71 0.54
CA VAL A 19 2.36 -5.42 -0.90
C VAL A 19 2.39 -3.91 -1.14
N TYR A 20 1.57 -3.14 -0.43
CA TYR A 20 1.58 -1.68 -0.54
C TYR A 20 2.93 -1.09 -0.12
N ASP A 21 3.45 -1.48 1.05
CA ASP A 21 4.74 -1.00 1.56
C ASP A 21 5.89 -1.30 0.57
N ILE A 22 5.91 -2.51 0.02
CA ILE A 22 6.90 -2.90 -1.00
C ILE A 22 6.72 -2.05 -2.27
N THR A 23 5.49 -1.75 -2.65
CA THR A 23 5.21 -0.96 -3.86
C THR A 23 5.68 0.48 -3.71
N VAL A 24 5.52 1.08 -2.52
CA VAL A 24 6.06 2.42 -2.21
C VAL A 24 7.58 2.44 -2.32
N GLU A 25 8.28 1.45 -1.74
CA GLU A 25 9.74 1.39 -1.85
C GLU A 25 10.21 1.09 -3.28
N PHE A 26 9.44 0.32 -4.03
CA PHE A 26 9.68 0.08 -5.44
C PHE A 26 9.57 1.39 -6.26
N THR A 27 8.50 2.17 -6.08
CA THR A 27 8.34 3.43 -6.83
C THR A 27 9.43 4.43 -6.46
N LYS A 28 9.81 4.54 -5.18
CA LYS A 28 10.92 5.41 -4.75
C LYS A 28 12.25 5.05 -5.42
N ARG A 29 12.55 3.76 -5.57
CA ARG A 29 13.84 3.27 -6.09
C ARG A 29 13.90 3.24 -7.62
N TYR A 30 12.81 2.88 -8.29
CA TYR A 30 12.83 2.56 -9.72
C TYR A 30 12.02 3.52 -10.60
N ILE A 31 11.18 4.36 -10.00
CA ILE A 31 10.38 5.34 -10.74
C ILE A 31 10.94 6.74 -10.47
N ASP A 32 11.09 7.50 -11.56
CA ASP A 32 11.60 8.88 -11.50
C ASP A 32 10.78 9.74 -10.54
N TYR A 33 11.46 10.64 -9.83
CA TYR A 33 10.83 11.50 -8.82
C TYR A 33 9.80 12.47 -9.38
N LYS A 34 9.84 12.77 -10.69
CA LYS A 34 8.83 13.59 -11.38
C LYS A 34 7.64 12.77 -11.90
N SER A 35 7.67 11.45 -11.75
CA SER A 35 6.58 10.60 -12.20
C SER A 35 5.35 10.77 -11.31
N ARG A 36 4.19 10.98 -11.94
CA ARG A 36 2.89 11.00 -11.26
C ARG A 36 2.61 9.72 -10.48
N THR A 37 3.10 8.58 -10.95
CA THR A 37 2.92 7.29 -10.25
C THR A 37 3.69 7.25 -8.94
N ARG A 38 4.83 7.94 -8.84
CA ARG A 38 5.56 8.04 -7.59
C ARG A 38 4.89 9.04 -6.64
N ASP A 39 4.47 10.19 -7.16
CA ASP A 39 3.74 11.22 -6.41
C ASP A 39 2.41 10.72 -5.79
N GLN A 40 1.77 9.73 -6.41
CA GLN A 40 0.54 9.12 -5.88
C GLN A 40 0.77 8.04 -4.82
N MET A 41 2.00 7.54 -4.73
CA MET A 41 2.37 6.43 -3.84
C MET A 41 3.21 6.91 -2.65
N ASP A 42 3.93 8.04 -2.78
CA ASP A 42 4.48 8.82 -1.66
C ASP A 42 3.36 9.52 -0.87
#